data_AF-A0A7R9Y0Q4-F1
#
_entry.id   AF-A0A7R9Y0Q4-F1
#
_cell.length_a   1.000
_cell.length_b   1.000
_cell.length_c   1.000
_cell.angle_alpha   90.00
_cell.angle_beta   90.00
_cell.angle_gamma   90.00
#
_symmetry.space_group_name_H-M   'P 1'
#
loop_
_entity.id
_entity.type
_entity.pdbx_description
1 polymer ?
#
loop_
_entity_poly.entity_id
_entity_poly.type
_entity_poly.pdbx_seq_one_letter_code
_entity_poly.pdbx_strand_id
1 'polypeptide(L)'
;TARAIAAECGIVSVHAEVSPAGKAGKIEELKAPPMRKTLKGTVEVARRAAPVVAMVGDGINDAPALAAADVGIAIGAGTDIAIEAADFVLMRSDLEDVVTAVDLSRKTFRQIRLNYVWACVYNFLAIPLA
;
A
#
# COMPACT_ATOMS: atom_id res chain seq x y z
N THR A 1 -13.21 -22.32 -0.72
CA THR A 1 -13.12 -21.60 0.57
C THR A 1 -12.91 -20.11 0.36
N ALA A 2 -11.83 -19.66 -0.30
CA ALA A 2 -11.51 -18.23 -0.47
C ALA A 2 -12.64 -17.37 -1.06
N ARG A 3 -13.34 -17.85 -2.11
CA ARG A 3 -14.47 -17.11 -2.72
C ARG A 3 -15.68 -16.95 -1.79
N ALA A 4 -15.90 -17.90 -0.86
CA ALA A 4 -17.02 -17.83 0.07
C ALA A 4 -16.77 -16.76 1.13
N ILE A 5 -15.58 -16.75 1.73
CA ILE A 5 -15.17 -15.73 2.72
C ILE A 5 -15.16 -14.34 2.08
N ALA A 6 -14.65 -14.23 0.86
CA ALA A 6 -14.64 -12.96 0.14
C ALA A 6 -16.04 -12.39 -0.09
N ALA A 7 -17.03 -13.23 -0.37
CA ALA A 7 -18.42 -12.78 -0.52
C ALA A 7 -18.99 -12.25 0.81
N GLU A 8 -18.66 -12.89 1.93
CA GLU A 8 -19.06 -12.42 3.27
C GLU A 8 -18.40 -11.08 3.64
N CYS A 9 -17.13 -10.90 3.26
CA CYS A 9 -16.38 -9.66 3.52
C CYS A 9 -16.63 -8.55 2.47
N GLY A 10 -17.46 -8.78 1.46
CA GLY A 10 -17.71 -7.80 0.38
C GLY A 10 -16.52 -7.57 -0.57
N ILE A 11 -15.61 -8.54 -0.67
CA ILE A 11 -14.42 -8.47 -1.53
C ILE A 11 -14.78 -8.95 -2.94
N VAL A 12 -14.68 -8.04 -3.91
CA VAL A 12 -15.09 -8.28 -5.32
C VAL A 12 -14.04 -9.08 -6.10
N SER A 13 -12.75 -8.86 -5.82
CA SER A 13 -11.64 -9.50 -6.53
C SER A 13 -10.91 -10.48 -5.62
N VAL A 14 -10.84 -11.74 -6.04
CA VAL A 14 -10.22 -12.81 -5.27
C VAL A 14 -9.30 -13.62 -6.16
N HIS A 15 -8.04 -13.75 -5.73
CA HIS A 15 -7.07 -14.65 -6.33
C HIS A 15 -6.72 -15.72 -5.29
N ALA A 16 -6.96 -16.99 -5.63
CA ALA A 16 -6.74 -18.13 -4.75
C ALA A 16 -5.79 -19.14 -5.43
N GLU A 17 -5.25 -20.07 -4.66
CA GLU A 17 -4.31 -21.12 -5.13
C GLU A 17 -3.01 -20.57 -5.73
N VAL A 18 -2.54 -19.44 -5.20
CA VAL A 18 -1.33 -18.78 -5.65
C VAL A 18 -0.13 -19.25 -4.82
N SER A 19 0.96 -19.66 -5.48
CA SER A 19 2.23 -19.94 -4.81
C SER A 19 2.85 -18.65 -4.25
N PRO A 20 3.77 -18.72 -3.27
CA PRO A 20 4.46 -17.53 -2.74
C PRO A 20 5.11 -16.67 -3.83
N ALA A 21 5.76 -17.31 -4.81
CA ALA A 21 6.33 -16.62 -5.98
C ALA A 21 5.26 -15.98 -6.87
N GLY A 22 4.11 -16.65 -7.04
CA GLY A 22 2.98 -16.10 -7.79
C GLY A 22 2.32 -14.90 -7.12
N LYS A 23 2.38 -14.79 -5.78
CA LYS A 23 1.86 -13.61 -5.04
C LYS A 23 2.66 -12.35 -5.38
N ALA A 24 4.00 -12.43 -5.35
CA ALA A 24 4.87 -11.31 -5.69
C ALA A 24 4.66 -10.83 -7.14
N GLY A 25 4.60 -11.76 -8.10
CA GLY A 25 4.32 -11.42 -9.50
C GLY A 25 2.95 -10.76 -9.68
N LYS A 26 1.93 -11.15 -8.88
CA LYS A 26 0.62 -10.50 -8.93
C LYS A 26 0.65 -9.08 -8.39
N ILE A 27 1.46 -8.82 -7.37
CA ILE A 27 1.64 -7.46 -6.83
C ILE A 27 2.30 -6.55 -7.86
N GLU A 28 3.31 -7.04 -8.58
CA GLU A 28 3.92 -6.29 -9.69
C GLU A 28 2.91 -5.99 -10.80
N GLU A 29 2.06 -6.96 -11.15
CA GLU A 29 0.97 -6.76 -12.11
C GLU A 29 -0.05 -5.70 -11.63
N LEU A 30 -0.37 -5.69 -10.34
CA LEU A 30 -1.28 -4.69 -9.75
C LEU A 30 -0.66 -3.29 -9.69
N LYS A 31 0.67 -3.18 -9.52
CA LYS A 31 1.41 -1.92 -9.55
C LYS A 31 1.52 -1.34 -10.96
N ALA A 32 1.38 -2.17 -12.00
CA ALA A 32 1.44 -1.70 -13.38
C ALA A 32 0.35 -0.66 -13.67
N PRO A 33 0.65 0.40 -14.44
CA PRO A 33 -0.34 1.42 -14.76
C PRO A 33 -1.51 0.78 -15.53
N PRO A 34 -2.76 1.16 -15.22
CA PRO A 34 -3.92 0.54 -15.84
C PRO A 34 -3.89 0.77 -17.36
N MET A 35 -3.68 -0.30 -18.12
CA MET A 35 -3.79 -0.27 -19.58
C MET A 35 -5.27 -0.17 -19.96
N ARG A 36 -5.65 0.90 -20.65
CA ARG A 36 -7.01 1.04 -21.17
C ARG A 36 -6.99 0.61 -22.63
N LYS A 37 -7.65 -0.52 -22.93
CA LYS A 37 -7.85 -0.97 -24.31
C LYS A 37 -8.96 -0.11 -24.93
N THR A 38 -8.60 0.78 -25.84
CA THR A 38 -9.57 1.64 -26.53
C THR A 38 -10.31 0.83 -27.60
N LEU A 39 -11.57 1.20 -27.89
CA LEU A 39 -12.45 0.57 -28.90
C LEU A 39 -11.83 0.43 -30.31
N LYS A 40 -10.72 1.14 -30.60
CA LYS A 40 -9.97 1.09 -31.86
C LYS A 40 -8.77 0.11 -31.85
N GLY A 41 -8.62 -0.71 -30.81
CA GLY A 41 -7.50 -1.66 -30.69
C GLY A 41 -6.16 -1.05 -30.29
N THR A 42 -6.09 0.28 -30.12
CA THR A 42 -4.92 0.98 -29.60
C THR A 42 -4.86 0.83 -28.08
N VAL A 43 -3.75 0.29 -27.58
CA VAL A 43 -3.47 0.20 -26.14
C VAL A 43 -2.87 1.54 -25.71
N GLU A 44 -3.65 2.36 -25.00
CA GLU A 44 -3.13 3.59 -24.41
C GLU A 44 -2.89 3.37 -22.91
N VAL A 45 -1.72 3.80 -22.45
CA VAL A 45 -1.44 3.88 -21.01
C VAL A 45 -2.39 4.90 -20.42
N ALA A 46 -3.27 4.51 -19.51
CA ALA A 46 -4.16 5.46 -18.87
C ALA A 46 -3.30 6.52 -18.16
N ARG A 47 -3.63 7.80 -18.33
CA ARG A 47 -2.95 8.92 -17.64
C ARG A 47 -3.12 8.92 -16.11
N ARG A 48 -3.69 7.86 -15.53
CA ARG A 48 -3.79 7.71 -14.08
C ARG A 48 -2.43 7.30 -13.56
N ALA A 49 -2.03 7.89 -12.44
CA ALA A 49 -0.87 7.45 -11.70
C ALA A 49 -0.99 5.95 -11.40
N ALA A 50 0.15 5.26 -11.42
CA ALA A 50 0.22 3.87 -10.98
C ALA A 50 -0.40 3.74 -9.57
N PRO A 51 -1.24 2.73 -9.33
CA PRO A 51 -1.80 2.52 -8.01
C PRO A 51 -0.68 2.14 -7.03
N VAL A 52 -0.75 2.70 -5.82
CA VAL A 52 0.12 2.29 -4.71
C VAL A 52 -0.49 1.02 -4.11
N VAL A 53 0.29 -0.05 -4.05
CA VAL A 53 -0.16 -1.36 -3.56
C VAL A 53 0.40 -1.62 -2.18
N ALA A 54 -0.48 -1.81 -1.20
CA ALA A 54 -0.12 -2.31 0.12
C ALA A 54 -0.41 -3.81 0.23
N MET A 55 0.55 -4.58 0.73
CA MET A 55 0.39 -6.02 1.00
C MET A 55 0.33 -6.26 2.50
N VAL A 56 -0.61 -7.09 2.93
CA VAL A 56 -0.80 -7.45 4.33
C VAL A 56 -0.64 -8.97 4.48
N GLY A 57 0.23 -9.42 5.37
CA GLY A 57 0.52 -10.85 5.55
C GLY A 57 1.13 -11.19 6.90
N ASP A 58 1.42 -12.48 7.13
CA ASP A 58 2.04 -12.97 8.37
C ASP A 58 3.57 -12.79 8.40
N GLY A 59 4.17 -12.50 7.25
CA GLY A 59 5.61 -12.31 7.06
C GLY A 59 6.45 -13.58 7.04
N ILE A 60 5.87 -14.76 7.30
CA ILE A 60 6.60 -16.05 7.24
C ILE A 60 6.61 -16.58 5.80
N ASN A 61 5.43 -16.67 5.18
CA ASN A 61 5.27 -17.22 3.83
C ASN A 61 5.14 -16.13 2.77
N ASP A 62 4.82 -14.91 3.21
CA ASP A 62 4.49 -13.79 2.35
C ASP A 62 5.60 -12.74 2.28
N ALA A 63 6.79 -13.03 2.83
CA ALA A 63 7.93 -12.11 2.80
C ALA A 63 8.30 -11.60 1.38
N PRO A 64 8.40 -12.44 0.33
CA PRO A 64 8.64 -11.93 -1.03
C PRO A 64 7.52 -11.05 -1.57
N ALA A 65 6.28 -11.29 -1.15
CA ALA A 65 5.13 -10.50 -1.56
C ALA A 65 5.08 -9.16 -0.80
N LEU A 66 5.43 -9.14 0.49
CA LEU A 66 5.56 -7.92 1.29
C LEU A 66 6.64 -7.01 0.73
N ALA A 67 7.80 -7.57 0.36
CA ALA A 67 8.91 -6.81 -0.22
C ALA A 67 8.63 -6.28 -1.65
N ALA A 68 7.76 -6.94 -2.42
CA ALA A 68 7.38 -6.48 -3.77
C ALA A 68 6.35 -5.33 -3.74
N ALA A 69 5.60 -5.20 -2.65
CA ALA A 69 4.60 -4.16 -2.47
C ALA A 69 5.24 -2.76 -2.32
N ASP A 70 4.45 -1.70 -2.49
CA ASP A 70 4.92 -0.36 -2.16
C ASP A 70 4.92 -0.10 -0.65
N VAL A 71 4.06 -0.83 0.07
CA VAL A 71 4.00 -0.85 1.54
C VAL A 71 3.72 -2.28 1.99
N GLY A 72 4.70 -2.92 2.61
CA GLY A 72 4.54 -4.22 3.26
C GLY A 72 4.08 -4.06 4.72
N ILE A 73 2.97 -4.71 5.09
CA ILE A 73 2.44 -4.69 6.45
C ILE A 73 2.36 -6.13 6.97
N ALA A 74 3.17 -6.45 7.97
CA ALA A 74 3.08 -7.72 8.68
C ALA A 74 2.07 -7.64 9.85
N ILE A 75 1.27 -8.69 10.02
CA ILE A 75 0.32 -8.82 11.13
C ILE A 75 0.79 -9.86 12.13
N GLY A 76 0.73 -9.51 13.41
CA GLY A 76 1.03 -10.40 14.52
C GLY A 76 2.45 -10.24 15.04
N ALA A 77 2.73 -10.89 16.16
CA ALA A 77 4.01 -10.78 16.85
C ALA A 77 5.15 -11.40 16.02
N GLY A 78 5.80 -10.55 15.23
CA GLY A 78 7.26 -10.45 15.12
C GLY A 78 8.02 -11.76 15.00
N THR A 79 7.79 -12.51 13.92
CA THR A 79 8.87 -13.38 13.44
C THR A 79 9.97 -12.51 12.86
N ASP A 80 11.24 -12.86 13.07
CA ASP A 80 12.37 -12.06 12.57
C ASP A 80 12.27 -11.82 11.05
N ILE A 81 11.75 -12.82 10.33
CA ILE A 81 11.51 -12.76 8.88
C ILE A 81 10.48 -11.68 8.53
N ALA A 82 9.40 -11.55 9.32
CA ALA A 82 8.38 -10.52 9.11
C ALA A 82 8.92 -9.11 9.36
N ILE A 83 9.81 -8.96 10.34
CA ILE A 83 10.45 -7.68 10.69
C ILE A 83 11.42 -7.24 9.59
N GLU A 84 12.16 -8.18 8.98
CA GLU A 84 13.08 -7.86 7.89
C GLU A 84 12.37 -7.55 6.57
N ALA A 85 11.23 -8.18 6.31
CA ALA A 85 10.55 -8.10 5.01
C ALA A 85 9.46 -7.02 4.90
N ALA A 86 8.93 -6.49 6.02
CA ALA A 86 7.82 -5.55 6.03
C ALA A 86 8.23 -4.14 6.50
N ASP A 87 7.61 -3.11 5.93
CA ASP A 87 7.79 -1.71 6.34
C ASP A 87 7.10 -1.39 7.68
N PHE A 88 5.98 -2.07 7.95
CA PHE A 88 5.22 -1.93 9.18
C PHE A 88 4.91 -3.30 9.79
N VAL A 89 5.07 -3.40 11.10
CA VAL A 89 4.73 -4.61 11.87
C VAL A 89 3.64 -4.26 12.87
N LEU A 90 2.47 -4.87 12.73
CA LEU A 90 1.36 -4.71 13.66
C LEU A 90 1.52 -5.70 14.81
N MET A 91 1.75 -5.15 16.00
CA MET A 91 1.98 -5.93 17.22
C MET A 91 0.76 -6.76 17.63
N ARG A 92 -0.44 -6.32 17.25
CA ARG A 92 -1.70 -7.02 17.49
C ARG A 92 -2.13 -7.73 16.22
N SER A 93 -2.76 -8.89 16.38
CA SER A 93 -3.33 -9.65 15.27
C SER A 93 -4.72 -9.12 14.86
N ASP A 94 -4.85 -7.80 14.73
CA ASP A 94 -6.10 -7.12 14.38
C ASP A 94 -5.97 -6.43 13.02
N LEU A 95 -6.91 -6.69 12.11
CA LEU A 95 -6.95 -6.04 10.79
C LEU A 95 -7.41 -4.58 10.86
N GLU A 96 -8.12 -4.18 11.93
CA GLU A 96 -8.53 -2.79 12.14
C GLU A 96 -7.33 -1.86 12.36
N ASP A 97 -6.21 -2.39 12.86
CA ASP A 97 -4.98 -1.63 13.05
C ASP A 97 -4.38 -1.20 11.70
N VAL A 98 -4.60 -1.95 10.62
CA VAL A 98 -4.21 -1.54 9.25
C VAL A 98 -4.96 -0.27 8.85
N VAL A 99 -6.28 -0.23 9.08
CA VAL A 99 -7.11 0.94 8.77
C VAL A 99 -6.66 2.14 9.60
N THR A 100 -6.43 1.92 10.89
CA THR A 100 -5.94 2.94 11.81
C THR A 100 -4.59 3.51 11.38
N ALA A 101 -3.66 2.66 10.92
CA ALA A 101 -2.36 3.09 10.42
C ALA A 101 -2.49 3.97 9.17
N VAL A 102 -3.37 3.61 8.22
CA VAL A 102 -3.64 4.42 7.03
C VAL A 102 -4.25 5.77 7.41
N ASP A 103 -5.22 5.80 8.32
CA ASP A 103 -5.85 7.03 8.79
C ASP A 103 -4.88 7.95 9.54
N LEU A 104 -4.02 7.36 10.38
CA LEU A 104 -2.97 8.08 11.07
C LEU A 104 -1.98 8.69 10.07
N SER A 105 -1.53 7.92 9.09
CA SER A 105 -0.64 8.41 8.03
C SER A 105 -1.23 9.63 7.31
N ARG A 106 -2.51 9.59 6.94
CA ARG A 106 -3.21 10.73 6.30
C ARG A 106 -3.27 11.96 7.19
N LYS A 107 -3.58 11.78 8.48
CA LYS A 107 -3.62 12.89 9.46
C LYS A 107 -2.24 13.51 9.65
N THR A 108 -1.21 12.69 9.80
CA THR A 108 0.18 13.12 9.94
C THR A 108 0.66 13.89 8.71
N PHE A 109 0.42 13.36 7.51
CA PHE A 109 0.80 14.05 6.27
C PHE A 109 0.08 15.39 6.06
N ARG A 110 -1.16 15.51 6.55
CA ARG A 110 -1.87 16.80 6.55
C ARG A 110 -1.15 17.81 7.47
N GLN A 111 -0.75 17.38 8.67
CA GLN A 111 0.00 18.24 9.59
C GLN A 111 1.36 18.66 9.03
N ILE A 112 2.11 17.72 8.44
CA ILE A 112 3.40 18.00 7.79
C ILE A 112 3.24 19.08 6.72
N ARG A 113 2.22 18.95 5.85
CA ARG A 113 1.96 19.95 4.80
C ARG A 113 1.60 21.32 5.37
N LEU A 114 0.79 21.39 6.43
CA LEU A 114 0.47 22.65 7.09
C LEU A 114 1.71 23.30 7.70
N ASN A 115 2.54 22.54 8.42
CA ASN A 115 3.78 23.04 8.99
C ASN A 115 4.74 23.55 7.91
N TYR A 116 4.85 22.81 6.81
CA TYR A 116 5.68 23.22 5.68
C TYR A 116 5.18 24.52 5.03
N VAL A 117 3.87 24.67 4.84
CA VAL A 117 3.27 25.91 4.33
C VAL A 117 3.57 27.09 5.27
N TRP A 118 3.41 26.91 6.58
CA TRP A 118 3.76 27.96 7.56
C TRP A 118 5.24 28.34 7.51
N ALA A 119 6.13 27.35 7.41
CA ALA A 119 7.57 27.59 7.27
C ALA A 119 7.90 28.34 5.97
N CYS A 120 7.27 27.97 4.86
CA CYS A 120 7.42 28.68 3.59
C CYS A 120 6.95 30.13 3.70
N VAL A 121 5.77 30.39 4.29
CA VAL A 121 5.24 31.75 4.47
C VAL A 121 6.20 32.59 5.31
N TYR A 122 6.71 32.07 6.41
CA TYR A 122 7.68 32.76 7.25
C TYR A 122 8.95 33.12 6.46
N ASN A 123 9.52 32.15 5.74
CA ASN A 123 10.73 32.38 4.93
C ASN A 123 10.49 33.42 3.82
N PHE A 124 9.34 33.34 3.13
CA PHE A 124 8.97 34.29 2.08
C PHE A 124 8.80 35.72 2.58
N LEU A 125 8.35 35.92 3.84
CA LEU A 125 8.24 37.24 4.45
C LEU A 125 9.57 37.75 5.02
N ALA A 126 10.41 36.84 5.53
CA ALA A 126 11.69 37.20 6.15
C ALA A 126 12.76 37.58 5.11
N ILE A 127 12.83 36.90 3.96
CA ILE A 127 13.80 37.19 2.89
C ILE A 127 13.73 38.63 2.36
N PRO A 128 12.56 39.21 2.03
CA PRO A 128 12.46 40.59 1.53
C PRO A 128 12.62 41.65 2.62
N LEU A 129 12.58 41.27 3.91
CA LEU A 129 12.79 42.18 5.04
C LEU A 129 14.28 42.29 5.44
N ALA A 130 15.10 41.33 5.04
CA ALA A 130 16.55 41.30 5.25
C ALA A 130 17.30 42.03 4.13
#